data_AF-A0A382GS71-F1
#
_entry.id   AF-A0A382GS71-F1
#
_cell.length_a   1.000
_cell.length_b   1.000
_cell.length_c   1.000
_cell.angle_alpha   90.00
_cell.angle_beta   90.00
_cell.angle_gamma   90.00
#
_symmetry.space_group_name_H-M   'P 1'
#
loop_
_entity.id
_entity.type
_entity.pdbx_description
1 polymer ?
#
loop_
_entity_poly.entity_id
_entity_poly.type
_entity_poly.pdbx_seq_one_letter_code
_entity_poly.pdbx_strand_id
1 'polypeptide(L)'
;MSEPVSPSDGLAVLHLFLKVGGHSDAGAVRSAVDSATAAGDQVVPVAILGHKADLAVMALGTDLWRLRDLQTGLVAAGLEVVDSYLSLTEVSEYAQGVPDEMKRARLHPELPPEGKPAWCFYPMSKSRDVGANWFELPYDDRHELMMEHGTSGRKFAGRILQVVTGSTGIDDFEWGVTLFGQ
;
A
#
# COMPACT_ATOMS: atom_id res chain seq x y z
N MET A 1 15.64 -10.36 17.19
CA MET A 1 14.22 -10.75 17.28
C MET A 1 13.97 -11.68 16.11
N SER A 2 13.46 -12.89 16.34
CA SER A 2 13.31 -13.94 15.31
C SER A 2 11.89 -14.52 15.24
N GLU A 3 10.97 -14.04 16.08
CA GLU A 3 9.57 -14.44 16.03
C GLU A 3 8.83 -13.58 15.00
N PRO A 4 7.94 -14.17 14.18
CA PRO A 4 7.12 -13.43 13.23
C PRO A 4 6.38 -12.26 13.87
N VAL A 5 6.35 -11.13 13.18
CA VAL A 5 5.48 -10.00 13.54
C VAL A 5 4.41 -9.91 12.47
N SER A 6 3.16 -10.13 12.88
CA SER A 6 2.02 -10.26 11.98
C SER A 6 0.88 -9.34 12.40
N PRO A 7 0.16 -8.73 11.43
CA PRO A 7 -1.11 -8.07 11.70
C PRO A 7 -2.12 -9.08 12.27
N SER A 8 -3.01 -8.63 13.17
CA SER A 8 -4.07 -9.49 13.71
C SER A 8 -5.11 -9.88 12.67
N ASP A 9 -5.34 -9.03 11.66
CA ASP A 9 -6.16 -9.29 10.47
C ASP A 9 -5.62 -8.46 9.30
N GLY A 10 -5.89 -8.89 8.07
CA GLY A 10 -5.35 -8.26 6.87
C GLY A 10 -3.87 -8.56 6.60
N LEU A 11 -3.20 -7.66 5.88
CA LEU A 11 -1.81 -7.77 5.44
C LEU A 11 -1.02 -6.51 5.81
N ALA A 12 0.26 -6.68 6.11
CA ALA A 12 1.22 -5.59 6.09
C ALA A 12 1.56 -5.25 4.64
N VAL A 13 1.72 -3.97 4.36
CA VAL A 13 1.98 -3.43 3.03
C VAL A 13 3.19 -2.52 3.09
N LEU A 14 4.23 -2.89 2.35
CA LEU A 14 5.48 -2.14 2.24
C LEU A 14 5.62 -1.61 0.81
N HIS A 15 5.69 -0.30 0.68
CA HIS A 15 6.10 0.38 -0.54
C HIS A 15 7.58 0.75 -0.42
N LEU A 16 8.40 0.28 -1.35
CA LEU A 16 9.80 0.70 -1.49
C LEU A 16 9.93 1.47 -2.79
N PHE A 17 10.47 2.67 -2.74
CA PHE A 17 10.86 3.45 -3.91
C PHE A 17 12.36 3.40 -4.05
N LEU A 18 12.85 2.98 -5.21
CA LEU A 18 14.24 2.65 -5.42
C LEU A 18 14.84 3.35 -6.63
N LYS A 19 16.14 3.61 -6.57
CA LYS A 19 16.97 3.98 -7.72
C LYS A 19 17.87 2.84 -8.15
N VAL A 20 18.09 2.77 -9.46
CA VAL A 20 19.00 1.81 -10.08
C VAL A 20 20.39 2.42 -10.13
N GLY A 21 21.34 1.80 -9.43
CA GLY A 21 22.74 2.18 -9.45
C GLY A 21 23.50 1.50 -10.58
N GLY A 22 24.72 1.98 -10.87
CA GLY A 22 25.60 1.38 -11.88
C GLY A 22 26.09 -0.04 -11.54
N HIS A 23 25.76 -0.57 -10.35
CA HIS A 23 26.16 -1.90 -9.87
C HIS A 23 24.94 -2.77 -9.56
N SER A 24 23.73 -2.33 -9.93
CA SER A 24 22.51 -3.11 -9.68
C SER A 24 22.52 -4.40 -10.50
N ASP A 25 22.30 -5.53 -9.83
CA ASP A 25 22.21 -6.86 -10.43
C ASP A 25 20.75 -7.24 -10.62
N ALA A 26 20.27 -7.19 -11.87
CA ALA A 26 18.90 -7.54 -12.21
C ALA A 26 18.54 -9.02 -11.90
N GLY A 27 19.51 -9.93 -11.92
CA GLY A 27 19.32 -11.32 -11.54
C GLY A 27 19.09 -11.47 -10.04
N ALA A 28 19.89 -10.78 -9.23
CA ALA A 28 19.72 -10.75 -7.78
C ALA A 28 18.41 -10.07 -7.35
N VAL A 29 18.01 -8.98 -8.04
CA VAL A 29 16.70 -8.33 -7.82
C VAL A 29 15.55 -9.32 -8.06
N ARG A 30 15.57 -10.05 -9.19
CA ARG A 30 14.56 -11.09 -9.47
C ARG A 30 14.55 -12.18 -8.41
N SER A 31 15.72 -12.66 -8.00
CA SER A 31 15.84 -13.68 -6.95
C SER A 31 15.23 -13.23 -5.61
N ALA A 32 15.39 -11.95 -5.23
CA ALA A 32 14.79 -11.40 -4.01
C ALA A 32 13.25 -11.38 -4.09
N VAL A 33 12.71 -10.94 -5.24
CA VAL A 33 11.27 -10.93 -5.52
C VAL A 33 10.69 -12.34 -5.56
N ASP A 34 11.36 -13.27 -6.24
CA ASP A 34 10.93 -14.67 -6.36
C ASP A 34 10.93 -15.35 -4.98
N SER A 35 11.92 -15.04 -4.13
CA SER A 35 12.00 -15.59 -2.76
C SER A 35 10.84 -15.13 -1.89
N ALA A 36 10.50 -13.83 -1.92
CA ALA A 36 9.34 -13.30 -1.21
C ALA A 36 8.02 -13.90 -1.74
N THR A 37 7.90 -14.00 -3.06
CA THR A 37 6.72 -14.59 -3.71
C THR A 37 6.54 -16.08 -3.34
N ALA A 38 7.63 -16.85 -3.36
CA ALA A 38 7.63 -18.26 -2.97
C ALA A 38 7.31 -18.46 -1.47
N ALA A 39 7.61 -17.46 -0.63
CA ALA A 39 7.23 -17.45 0.78
C ALA A 39 5.76 -17.05 1.04
N GLY A 40 5.01 -16.73 -0.01
CA GLY A 40 3.58 -16.42 0.04
C GLY A 40 3.25 -14.93 0.12
N ASP A 41 4.24 -14.04 -0.03
CA ASP A 41 4.00 -12.60 -0.10
C ASP A 41 3.63 -12.19 -1.54
N GLN A 42 2.78 -11.19 -1.69
CA GLN A 42 2.50 -10.60 -3.00
C GLN A 42 3.54 -9.51 -3.26
N VAL A 43 4.13 -9.47 -4.45
CA VAL A 43 5.11 -8.46 -4.84
C VAL A 43 4.71 -7.85 -6.18
N VAL A 44 4.53 -6.53 -6.20
CA VAL A 44 4.16 -5.75 -7.39
C VAL A 44 5.31 -4.79 -7.73
N PRO A 45 6.19 -5.16 -8.68
CA PRO A 45 7.19 -4.25 -9.23
C PRO A 45 6.54 -3.22 -10.16
N VAL A 46 6.95 -1.96 -10.05
CA VAL A 46 6.39 -0.83 -10.81
C VAL A 46 7.54 0.01 -11.36
N ALA A 47 7.46 0.39 -12.65
CA ALA A 47 8.36 1.40 -13.20
C ALA A 47 7.87 2.80 -12.83
N ILE A 48 8.70 3.62 -12.19
CA ILE A 48 8.33 4.98 -11.78
C ILE A 48 8.76 5.98 -12.83
N LEU A 49 7.87 6.93 -13.13
CA LEU A 49 8.17 8.03 -14.05
C LEU A 49 8.69 9.25 -13.28
N GLY A 50 9.70 9.91 -13.85
CA GLY A 50 10.30 11.12 -13.28
C GLY A 50 11.48 10.83 -12.35
N HIS A 51 11.94 11.84 -11.62
CA HIS A 51 13.22 11.79 -10.89
C HIS A 51 13.13 11.25 -9.45
N LYS A 52 11.91 11.03 -8.94
CA LYS A 52 11.65 10.65 -7.54
C LYS A 52 12.21 9.25 -7.24
N ALA A 53 12.03 8.31 -8.17
CA ALA A 53 12.56 6.96 -8.13
C ALA A 53 12.57 6.39 -9.57
N ASP A 54 13.32 5.30 -9.78
CA ASP A 54 13.35 4.60 -11.07
C ASP A 54 12.37 3.43 -11.08
N LEU A 55 12.19 2.77 -9.93
CA LEU A 55 11.21 1.71 -9.72
C LEU A 55 10.60 1.81 -8.32
N ALA A 56 9.44 1.17 -8.16
CA ALA A 56 8.86 0.89 -6.87
C ALA A 56 8.58 -0.61 -6.74
N VAL A 57 8.57 -1.09 -5.50
CA VAL A 57 8.12 -2.44 -5.14
C VAL A 57 7.05 -2.27 -4.06
N MET A 58 5.82 -2.65 -4.37
CA MET A 58 4.74 -2.77 -3.38
C MET A 58 4.64 -4.25 -2.99
N ALA A 59 4.95 -4.56 -1.74
CA ALA A 59 4.89 -5.90 -1.20
C ALA A 59 3.81 -6.02 -0.12
N LEU A 60 3.06 -7.13 -0.13
CA LEU A 60 2.02 -7.41 0.85
C LEU A 60 2.25 -8.77 1.47
N GLY A 61 2.22 -8.85 2.80
CA GLY A 61 2.55 -10.07 3.51
C GLY A 61 1.98 -10.14 4.91
N THR A 62 1.98 -11.34 5.47
CA THR A 62 1.54 -11.59 6.86
C THR A 62 2.69 -11.51 7.86
N ASP A 63 3.94 -11.38 7.41
CA ASP A 63 5.12 -11.33 8.28
C ASP A 63 6.02 -10.15 7.89
N LEU A 64 6.13 -9.18 8.80
CA LEU A 64 6.94 -7.99 8.59
C LEU A 64 8.42 -8.32 8.40
N TRP A 65 8.91 -9.45 8.94
CA TRP A 65 10.31 -9.83 8.74
C TRP A 65 10.58 -10.30 7.31
N ARG A 66 9.62 -10.96 6.66
CA ARG A 66 9.76 -11.32 5.23
C ARG A 66 9.77 -10.09 4.33
N LEU A 67 8.94 -9.08 4.65
CA LEU A 67 8.99 -7.79 3.94
C LEU A 67 10.35 -7.09 4.15
N ARG A 68 10.90 -7.16 5.37
CA ARG A 68 12.24 -6.65 5.67
C ARG A 68 13.34 -7.41 4.93
N ASP A 69 13.21 -8.73 4.78
CA ASP A 69 14.14 -9.58 4.03
C ASP A 69 14.12 -9.25 2.53
N LEU A 70 12.93 -9.02 1.96
CA LEU A 70 12.79 -8.52 0.59
C LEU A 70 13.56 -7.19 0.41
N GLN A 71 13.35 -6.22 1.31
CA GLN A 71 14.11 -4.97 1.28
C GLN A 71 15.63 -5.20 1.37
N THR A 72 16.09 -6.09 2.27
CA THR A 72 17.51 -6.44 2.37
C THR A 72 18.04 -7.00 1.06
N GLY A 73 17.30 -7.92 0.44
CA GLY A 73 17.67 -8.54 -0.82
C GLY A 73 17.77 -7.54 -1.97
N LEU A 74 16.81 -6.61 -2.07
CA LEU A 74 16.83 -5.55 -3.08
C LEU A 74 18.02 -4.60 -2.91
N VAL A 75 18.34 -4.21 -1.67
CA VAL A 75 19.51 -3.38 -1.37
C VAL A 75 20.82 -4.14 -1.65
N ALA A 76 20.90 -5.41 -1.25
CA ALA A 76 22.05 -6.27 -1.52
C ALA A 76 22.27 -6.50 -3.02
N ALA A 77 21.20 -6.49 -3.81
CA ALA A 77 21.24 -6.51 -5.27
C ALA A 77 21.68 -5.17 -5.90
N GLY A 78 22.02 -4.17 -5.09
CA GLY A 78 22.57 -2.89 -5.54
C GLY A 78 21.51 -1.84 -5.91
N LEU A 79 20.26 -1.98 -5.44
CA LEU A 79 19.27 -0.91 -5.52
C LEU A 79 19.39 0.03 -4.31
N GLU A 80 19.22 1.32 -4.54
CA GLU A 80 19.19 2.33 -3.48
C GLU A 80 17.74 2.63 -3.09
N VAL A 81 17.35 2.42 -1.84
CA VAL A 81 16.04 2.84 -1.34
C VAL A 81 16.08 4.35 -1.11
N VAL A 82 15.23 5.09 -1.84
CA VAL A 82 15.15 6.56 -1.77
C VAL A 82 13.92 7.05 -1.02
N ASP A 83 12.89 6.22 -0.91
CA ASP A 83 11.69 6.49 -0.11
C ASP A 83 11.01 5.15 0.24
N SER A 84 10.18 5.13 1.29
CA SER A 84 9.41 3.96 1.67
C SER A 84 8.13 4.32 2.41
N TYR A 85 7.17 3.42 2.42
CA TYR A 85 5.97 3.55 3.22
C TYR A 85 5.51 2.21 3.77
N LEU A 86 5.33 2.10 5.09
CA LEU A 86 4.83 0.92 5.77
C LEU A 86 3.40 1.16 6.29
N SER A 87 2.51 0.24 5.97
CA SER A 87 1.10 0.36 6.33
C SER A 87 0.44 -1.01 6.48
N LEU A 88 -0.81 -1.05 6.90
CA LEU A 88 -1.62 -2.25 7.06
C LEU A 88 -2.90 -2.11 6.23
N THR A 89 -3.37 -3.16 5.58
CA THR A 89 -4.70 -3.15 4.96
C THR A 89 -5.76 -2.88 6.02
N GLU A 90 -6.74 -2.04 5.72
CA GLU A 90 -7.76 -1.61 6.67
C GLU A 90 -9.17 -1.69 6.06
N VAL A 91 -10.17 -1.93 6.92
CA VAL A 91 -11.57 -1.65 6.61
C VAL A 91 -12.01 -0.49 7.48
N SER A 92 -12.42 0.61 6.84
CA SER A 92 -12.81 1.83 7.56
C SER A 92 -14.02 1.62 8.47
N GLU A 93 -14.12 2.43 9.52
CA GLU A 93 -15.30 2.47 10.40
C GLU A 93 -16.61 2.77 9.64
N TYR A 94 -16.50 3.52 8.53
CA TYR A 94 -17.63 3.86 7.65
C TYR A 94 -18.04 2.72 6.70
N ALA A 95 -17.41 1.56 6.78
CA ALA A 95 -17.77 0.39 5.98
C ALA A 95 -18.93 -0.43 6.59
N GLN A 96 -19.69 0.14 7.55
CA GLN A 96 -20.90 -0.50 8.07
C GLN A 96 -21.88 -0.77 6.93
N GLY A 97 -22.36 -2.01 6.82
CA GLY A 97 -23.24 -2.45 5.74
C GLY A 97 -22.55 -2.84 4.42
N VAL A 98 -21.22 -2.71 4.32
CA VAL A 98 -20.46 -3.30 3.20
C VAL A 98 -20.50 -4.84 3.34
N PRO A 99 -20.82 -5.59 2.26
CA PRO A 99 -20.80 -7.06 2.29
C PRO A 99 -19.46 -7.62 2.76
N ASP A 100 -19.47 -8.70 3.53
CA ASP A 100 -18.24 -9.26 4.12
C ASP A 100 -17.23 -9.73 3.08
N GLU A 101 -17.69 -10.18 1.91
CA GLU A 101 -16.83 -10.48 0.76
C GLU A 101 -16.04 -9.25 0.30
N MET A 102 -16.68 -8.08 0.22
CA MET A 102 -16.01 -6.83 -0.15
C MET A 102 -15.05 -6.36 0.93
N LYS A 103 -15.36 -6.59 2.22
CA LYS A 103 -14.41 -6.32 3.31
C LYS A 103 -13.20 -7.24 3.21
N ARG A 104 -13.42 -8.52 2.92
CA ARG A 104 -12.34 -9.50 2.75
C ARG A 104 -11.42 -9.12 1.60
N ALA A 105 -11.98 -8.67 0.47
CA ALA A 105 -11.20 -8.18 -0.66
C ALA A 105 -10.37 -6.93 -0.34
N ARG A 106 -10.77 -6.11 0.65
CA ARG A 106 -9.98 -4.96 1.13
C ARG A 106 -8.85 -5.38 2.08
N LEU A 107 -9.11 -6.35 2.94
CA LEU A 107 -8.12 -6.89 3.90
C LEU A 107 -7.10 -7.81 3.23
N HIS A 108 -7.51 -8.55 2.21
CA HIS A 108 -6.69 -9.51 1.48
C HIS A 108 -6.87 -9.32 -0.02
N PRO A 109 -6.43 -8.18 -0.58
CA PRO A 109 -6.52 -7.94 -2.01
C PRO A 109 -5.62 -8.90 -2.77
N GLU A 110 -6.04 -9.28 -3.98
CA GLU A 110 -5.20 -9.99 -4.95
C GLU A 110 -4.63 -8.98 -5.95
N LEU A 111 -3.32 -8.84 -5.99
CA LEU A 111 -2.60 -7.83 -6.77
C LEU A 111 -1.48 -8.46 -7.62
N PRO A 112 -1.15 -7.85 -8.78
CA PRO A 112 -1.81 -6.70 -9.40
C PRO A 112 -3.15 -7.09 -10.04
N PRO A 113 -4.13 -6.18 -10.11
CA PRO A 113 -5.42 -6.46 -10.72
C PRO A 113 -5.32 -6.57 -12.24
N GLU A 114 -6.06 -7.51 -12.82
CA GLU A 114 -6.09 -7.73 -14.27
C GLU A 114 -6.57 -6.49 -15.04
N GLY A 115 -5.89 -6.23 -16.17
CA GLY A 115 -6.25 -5.15 -17.10
C GLY A 115 -6.06 -3.74 -16.56
N LYS A 116 -5.28 -3.55 -15.49
CA LYS A 116 -5.00 -2.24 -14.88
C LYS A 116 -3.49 -1.99 -14.75
N PRO A 117 -2.80 -1.63 -15.86
CA PRO A 117 -1.35 -1.46 -15.87
C PRO A 117 -0.87 -0.17 -15.20
N ALA A 118 -1.73 0.85 -15.06
CA ALA A 118 -1.34 2.11 -14.43
C ALA A 118 -1.32 1.97 -12.91
N TRP A 119 -0.31 2.55 -12.26
CA TRP A 119 -0.12 2.52 -10.82
C TRP A 119 0.14 3.92 -10.28
N CYS A 120 -0.49 4.25 -9.16
CA CYS A 120 -0.29 5.51 -8.45
C CYS A 120 -0.29 5.26 -6.95
N PHE A 121 0.62 5.91 -6.24
CA PHE A 121 0.65 5.90 -4.78
C PHE A 121 0.81 7.30 -4.24
N TYR A 122 0.11 7.58 -3.15
CA TYR A 122 0.34 8.75 -2.32
C TYR A 122 -0.07 8.47 -0.87
N PRO A 123 0.70 8.96 0.11
CA PRO A 123 0.27 8.97 1.50
C PRO A 123 -0.60 10.21 1.77
N MET A 124 -1.45 10.13 2.80
CA MET A 124 -2.28 11.24 3.22
C MET A 124 -2.68 11.18 4.70
N SER A 125 -2.99 12.35 5.26
CA SER A 125 -3.61 12.51 6.57
C SER A 125 -4.84 13.41 6.45
N LYS A 126 -5.77 13.28 7.39
CA LYS A 126 -6.87 14.21 7.54
C LYS A 126 -6.37 15.47 8.26
N SER A 127 -6.85 16.64 7.83
CA SER A 127 -6.39 17.92 8.40
C SER A 127 -6.81 18.07 9.88
N ARG A 128 -5.98 18.81 10.63
CA ARG A 128 -6.20 19.24 12.01
C ARG A 128 -6.12 20.77 12.14
N ASP A 129 -6.24 21.48 11.02
CA ASP A 129 -6.15 22.95 11.01
C ASP A 129 -7.40 23.56 11.65
N VAL A 130 -7.24 24.74 12.25
CA VAL A 130 -8.35 25.48 12.87
C VAL A 130 -9.43 25.77 11.81
N GLY A 131 -10.66 25.33 12.09
CA GLY A 131 -11.80 25.44 11.16
C GLY A 131 -11.87 24.34 10.09
N ALA A 132 -10.89 23.42 10.04
CA ALA A 132 -10.87 22.28 9.13
C ALA A 132 -10.34 21.00 9.82
N ASN A 133 -10.60 20.86 11.12
CA ASN A 133 -10.12 19.73 11.91
C ASN A 133 -11.07 18.54 11.77
N TRP A 134 -10.67 17.53 11.00
CA TRP A 134 -11.42 16.30 10.80
C TRP A 134 -11.74 15.58 12.12
N PHE A 135 -10.84 15.63 13.09
CA PHE A 135 -10.95 14.88 14.34
C PHE A 135 -11.85 15.55 15.38
N GLU A 136 -12.25 16.79 15.15
CA GLU A 136 -13.26 17.50 15.96
C GLU A 136 -14.68 17.36 15.40
N LEU A 137 -14.82 16.86 14.16
CA LEU A 137 -16.13 16.68 13.55
C LEU A 137 -16.93 15.56 14.24
N PRO A 138 -18.24 15.78 14.50
CA PRO A 138 -19.18 14.72 14.87
C PRO A 138 -19.14 13.54 13.90
N TYR A 139 -19.45 12.35 14.38
CA TYR A 139 -19.44 11.13 13.56
C TYR A 139 -20.35 11.24 12.32
N ASP A 140 -21.57 11.76 12.49
CA ASP A 140 -22.55 11.86 11.40
C ASP A 140 -22.05 12.78 10.28
N ASP A 141 -21.41 13.90 10.62
CA ASP A 141 -20.80 14.84 9.66
C ASP A 141 -19.65 14.16 8.90
N ARG A 142 -18.77 13.43 9.61
CA ARG A 142 -17.69 12.66 8.96
C ARG A 142 -18.26 11.58 8.04
N HIS A 143 -19.31 10.90 8.46
CA HIS A 143 -19.98 9.86 7.69
C HIS A 143 -20.59 10.43 6.40
N GLU A 144 -21.29 11.57 6.47
CA GLU A 144 -21.84 12.24 5.29
C GLU A 144 -20.74 12.61 4.29
N LEU A 145 -19.64 13.23 4.75
CA LEU A 145 -18.48 13.56 3.90
C LEU A 145 -17.87 12.31 3.24
N MET A 146 -17.75 11.20 3.98
CA MET A 146 -17.25 9.93 3.42
C MET A 146 -18.22 9.30 2.42
N MET A 147 -19.53 9.45 2.62
CA MET A 147 -20.55 8.98 1.69
C MET A 147 -20.51 9.77 0.37
N GLU A 148 -20.32 11.08 0.43
CA GLU A 148 -20.10 11.91 -0.77
C GLU A 148 -18.82 11.51 -1.51
N HIS A 149 -17.73 11.32 -0.79
CA HIS A 149 -16.46 10.84 -1.35
C HIS A 149 -16.64 9.48 -2.06
N GLY A 150 -17.27 8.51 -1.38
CA GLY A 150 -17.55 7.20 -1.95
C GLY A 150 -18.48 7.25 -3.17
N THR A 151 -19.45 8.18 -3.18
CA THR A 151 -20.35 8.41 -4.32
C THR A 151 -19.57 8.90 -5.55
N SER A 152 -18.60 9.77 -5.35
CA SER A 152 -17.71 10.22 -6.42
C SER A 152 -16.80 9.08 -6.91
N GLY A 153 -16.24 8.29 -5.99
CA GLY A 153 -15.40 7.13 -6.31
C GLY A 153 -16.12 6.05 -7.13
N ARG A 154 -17.40 5.78 -6.86
CA ARG A 154 -18.21 4.79 -7.61
C ARG A 154 -18.32 5.10 -9.10
N LYS A 155 -18.17 6.36 -9.52
CA LYS A 155 -18.14 6.75 -10.95
C LYS A 155 -16.92 6.19 -11.70
N PHE A 156 -15.89 5.74 -10.98
CA PHE A 156 -14.68 5.13 -11.53
C PHE A 156 -14.68 3.59 -11.45
N ALA A 157 -15.78 2.97 -11.01
CA ALA A 157 -15.91 1.52 -10.94
C ALA A 157 -15.52 0.84 -12.26
N GLY A 158 -14.79 -0.28 -12.16
CA GLY A 158 -14.23 -1.01 -13.29
C GLY A 158 -12.94 -0.42 -13.86
N ARG A 159 -12.78 0.91 -13.82
CA ARG A 159 -11.62 1.63 -14.37
C ARG A 159 -10.49 1.81 -13.36
N ILE A 160 -10.82 2.12 -12.12
CA ILE A 160 -9.86 2.30 -11.03
C ILE A 160 -10.17 1.31 -9.91
N LEU A 161 -9.14 0.60 -9.45
CA LEU A 161 -9.15 -0.15 -8.20
C LEU A 161 -8.33 0.62 -7.16
N GLN A 162 -8.87 0.79 -5.97
CA GLN A 162 -8.21 1.47 -4.86
C GLN A 162 -7.89 0.48 -3.75
N VAL A 163 -6.66 0.55 -3.24
CA VAL A 163 -6.21 -0.11 -2.01
C VAL A 163 -5.85 1.00 -1.02
N VAL A 164 -6.62 1.10 0.08
CA VAL A 164 -6.35 2.03 1.18
C VAL A 164 -5.78 1.23 2.34
N THR A 165 -4.66 1.69 2.87
CA THR A 165 -3.97 1.09 4.01
C THR A 165 -3.82 2.11 5.13
N GLY A 166 -4.00 1.69 6.38
CA GLY A 166 -3.80 2.52 7.57
C GLY A 166 -2.37 2.44 8.07
N SER A 167 -1.82 3.55 8.56
CA SER A 167 -0.43 3.65 9.02
C SER A 167 -0.25 4.59 10.23
N THR A 168 -1.34 5.02 10.86
CA THR A 168 -1.26 5.81 12.10
C THR A 168 -0.44 5.07 13.16
N GLY A 169 0.67 5.68 13.59
CA GLY A 169 1.59 5.10 14.56
C GLY A 169 2.62 4.11 13.99
N ILE A 170 2.64 3.93 12.67
CA ILE A 170 3.56 3.06 11.94
C ILE A 170 4.46 3.88 11.00
N ASP A 171 3.89 4.88 10.31
CA ASP A 171 4.57 5.74 9.35
C ASP A 171 4.17 7.21 9.54
N ASP A 172 4.71 8.11 8.72
CA ASP A 172 4.61 9.56 8.86
C ASP A 172 3.21 10.11 8.56
N PHE A 173 2.40 9.36 7.79
CA PHE A 173 1.03 9.72 7.45
C PHE A 173 0.03 8.69 7.99
N GLU A 174 -1.26 9.02 7.94
CA GLU A 174 -2.31 8.20 8.53
C GLU A 174 -2.79 7.08 7.60
N TRP A 175 -2.73 7.32 6.28
CA TRP A 175 -3.10 6.33 5.27
C TRP A 175 -2.17 6.35 4.06
N GLY A 176 -1.88 5.17 3.52
CA GLY A 176 -1.38 4.98 2.17
C GLY A 176 -2.53 4.71 1.20
N VAL A 177 -2.52 5.38 0.04
CA VAL A 177 -3.51 5.13 -1.02
C VAL A 177 -2.80 4.68 -2.28
N THR A 178 -3.09 3.43 -2.69
CA THR A 178 -2.62 2.88 -3.97
C THR A 178 -3.79 2.77 -4.94
N LEU A 179 -3.61 3.27 -6.17
CA LEU A 179 -4.58 3.17 -7.24
C LEU A 179 -4.00 2.35 -8.40
N PHE A 180 -4.81 1.44 -8.93
CA PHE A 180 -4.55 0.70 -10.16
C PHE A 180 -5.57 1.14 -11.23
N GLY A 181 -5.11 1.48 -12.44
CA GLY A 181 -5.96 2.00 -13.51
C GLY A 181 -5.74 1.30 -14.86
N GLN A 182 -6.78 1.29 -15.70
CA GLN A 182 -6.75 0.81 -17.10
C GLN A 182 -5.84 1.68 -17.98
#